data_AF-A0A932GVW8-F1
#
_entry.id   AF-A0A932GVW8-F1
#
_cell.length_a   1.000
_cell.length_b   1.000
_cell.length_c   1.000
_cell.angle_alpha   90.00
_cell.angle_beta   90.00
_cell.angle_gamma   90.00
#
_symmetry.space_group_name_H-M   'P 1'
#
loop_
_entity.id
_entity.type
_entity.pdbx_description
1 polymer ?
#
loop_
_entity_poly.entity_id
_entity_poly.type
_entity_poly.pdbx_seq_one_letter_code
_entity_poly.pdbx_strand_id
1 'polypeptide(L)' 'SIYAHDPNGIPIEFSHNVPGIDIRKNPRMRDQVPSQITLEGAEPQTQTWPRVETPTPVTERVAYPGAGSELFHGKKVS' A
#
# COMPACT_ATOMS: atom_id res chain seq x y z
N SER A 1 -13.20 0.12 15.80
CA SER A 1 -11.75 0.26 15.94
C SER A 1 -11.31 -0.10 17.36
N ILE A 2 -10.04 -0.45 17.52
CA ILE A 2 -9.36 -0.66 18.80
C ILE A 2 -8.15 0.28 18.82
N TYR A 3 -7.90 0.95 19.96
CA TYR A 3 -6.78 1.87 20.12
C TYR A 3 -5.82 1.33 21.20
N ALA A 4 -4.52 1.46 20.95
CA ALA A 4 -3.46 1.07 21.86
C ALA A 4 -2.29 2.06 21.77
N HIS A 5 -1.30 1.89 22.63
CA HIS A 5 0.00 2.56 22.51
C HIS A 5 1.10 1.51 22.44
N ASP A 6 2.15 1.77 21.66
CA ASP A 6 3.37 0.96 21.69
C ASP A 6 4.17 1.22 22.98
N PRO A 7 5.25 0.46 23.26
CA PRO A 7 6.10 0.68 24.44
C PRO A 7 6.76 2.06 24.50
N ASN A 8 6.83 2.79 23.39
CA ASN A 8 7.36 4.15 23.30
C ASN A 8 6.27 5.22 23.49
N GLY A 9 5.00 4.82 23.70
CA GLY A 9 3.86 5.72 23.86
C GLY A 9 3.27 6.22 22.54
N ILE A 10 3.61 5.61 21.39
CA ILE A 10 3.06 5.98 20.08
C ILE A 10 1.66 5.37 19.93
N PRO A 11 0.62 6.17 19.64
CA PRO A 11 -0.73 5.66 19.47
C PRO A 11 -0.85 4.80 18.21
N ILE A 12 -1.45 3.62 18.34
CA ILE A 12 -1.74 2.66 17.28
C ILE A 12 -3.25 2.47 17.20
N GLU A 13 -3.81 2.59 15.99
CA GLU A 13 -5.20 2.21 15.70
C GLU A 13 -5.25 0.88 14.93
N PHE A 14 -6.07 -0.04 15.40
CA PHE A 14 -6.50 -1.22 14.67
C PHE A 14 -7.93 -1.02 14.18
N SER A 15 -8.08 -1.02 12.86
CA SER A 15 -9.37 -0.99 12.19
C SER A 15 -9.49 -2.14 11.19
N HIS A 16 -10.71 -2.46 10.81
CA HIS A 16 -11.01 -3.49 9.83
C HIS A 16 -12.07 -2.97 8.87
N ASN A 17 -11.93 -3.32 7.59
CA ASN A 17 -12.87 -2.93 6.56
C ASN A 17 -14.22 -3.60 6.79
N VAL A 18 -15.31 -2.84 6.73
CA VAL A 18 -16.65 -3.42 6.83
C VAL A 18 -16.94 -4.27 5.59
N PRO A 19 -17.34 -5.55 5.73
CA PRO A 19 -17.65 -6.39 4.59
C PRO A 19 -18.68 -5.75 3.65
N GLY A 20 -18.41 -5.80 2.35
CA GLY A 20 -19.28 -5.22 1.33
C GLY A 20 -19.18 -3.70 1.17
N ILE A 21 -18.41 -3.00 2.00
CA ILE A 21 -18.20 -1.56 1.88
C ILE A 21 -16.77 -1.28 1.43
N ASP A 22 -16.62 -0.64 0.27
CA ASP A 22 -15.34 -0.12 -0.21
C ASP A 22 -15.38 1.40 -0.25
N ILE A 23 -14.85 2.03 0.80
CA ILE A 23 -14.81 3.50 0.95
C ILE A 23 -13.92 4.18 -0.11
N ARG A 24 -13.05 3.43 -0.79
CA ARG A 24 -12.13 3.95 -1.81
C ARG A 24 -12.81 4.16 -3.16
N LYS A 25 -13.96 3.51 -3.40
CA LYS A 25 -14.72 3.65 -4.66
C LYS A 25 -15.36 5.04 -4.81
N ASN A 26 -15.82 5.62 -3.70
CA ASN A 26 -16.45 6.93 -3.68
C ASN A 26 -15.84 7.76 -2.55
N PRO A 27 -14.57 8.16 -2.69
CA PRO A 27 -13.90 8.94 -1.65
C PRO A 27 -14.61 10.28 -1.51
N ARG A 28 -14.91 10.66 -0.27
CA ARG A 28 -15.49 11.97 0.05
C ARG A 28 -14.39 13.02 -0.04
N MET A 29 -14.13 13.55 -1.23
CA MET A 29 -13.28 14.72 -1.40
C MET A 29 -13.99 15.95 -0.81
N ARG A 30 -13.41 16.52 0.24
CA ARG A 30 -13.93 17.75 0.87
C ARG A 30 -13.46 19.03 0.19
N ASP A 31 -12.48 18.91 -0.70
CA ASP A 31 -12.10 19.99 -1.61
C ASP A 31 -13.28 20.28 -2.56
N GLN A 32 -13.70 21.54 -2.60
CA GLN A 32 -14.82 21.97 -3.44
C GLN A 32 -14.43 22.12 -4.91
N VAL A 33 -13.14 22.28 -5.20
CA VAL A 33 -12.61 22.45 -6.56
C VAL A 33 -11.35 21.58 -6.72
N PRO A 34 -11.50 20.24 -6.66
CA PRO A 34 -10.37 19.33 -6.78
C PRO A 34 -9.70 19.47 -8.16
N SER A 35 -8.37 19.40 -8.17
CA SER A 35 -7.60 19.38 -9.42
C SER A 35 -7.85 18.09 -10.21
N GLN A 36 -7.50 18.07 -11.50
CA GLN A 36 -7.63 16.87 -12.33
C GLN A 36 -6.83 15.68 -11.77
N ILE A 37 -5.62 15.93 -11.26
CA ILE A 37 -4.75 14.90 -10.65
C ILE A 37 -5.44 14.29 -9.42
N THR A 38 -6.08 15.12 -8.60
CA THR A 38 -6.80 14.67 -7.40
C THR A 38 -7.99 13.76 -7.74
N LEU A 39 -8.55 13.89 -8.94
CA LEU A 39 -9.69 13.11 -9.41
C LEU A 39 -9.31 11.75 -10.02
N GLU A 40 -8.01 11.44 -10.17
CA GLU A 40 -7.55 10.17 -10.75
C GLU A 40 -7.95 8.94 -9.91
N GLY A 41 -8.23 9.13 -8.62
CA GLY A 41 -8.67 8.08 -7.71
C GLY A 41 -7.52 7.40 -6.97
N ALA A 42 -7.86 6.40 -6.14
CA ALA A 42 -6.90 5.76 -5.22
C ALA A 42 -6.10 4.61 -5.84
N GLU A 43 -6.48 4.15 -7.04
CA GLU A 43 -5.87 3.00 -7.71
C GLU A 43 -4.79 3.45 -8.70
N PRO A 44 -3.78 2.59 -8.98
CA PRO A 44 -2.74 2.91 -9.96
C PRO A 44 -3.32 3.21 -11.35
N GLN A 45 -2.85 4.30 -11.97
CA GLN A 45 -3.20 4.67 -13.35
C GLN A 45 -2.39 3.83 -14.35
N THR A 46 -2.90 2.67 -14.74
CA THR A 46 -2.20 1.71 -15.62
C THR A 46 -1.85 2.27 -17.00
N GLN A 47 -2.59 3.27 -17.47
CA GLN A 47 -2.36 3.92 -18.77
C GLN A 47 -1.30 5.03 -18.73
N THR A 48 -0.90 5.46 -17.53
CA THR A 48 0.12 6.52 -17.36
C THR A 48 1.53 5.96 -17.44
N TRP A 49 1.71 4.70 -17.02
CA TRP A 49 3.03 4.08 -16.98
C TRP A 49 3.42 3.55 -18.36
N PRO A 50 4.64 3.85 -18.85
CA PRO A 50 5.12 3.28 -20.10
C PRO A 50 5.20 1.76 -19.99
N ARG A 51 4.91 1.07 -21.10
CA ARG A 51 5.04 -0.38 -21.18
C ARG A 51 6.50 -0.76 -20.95
N VAL A 52 6.72 -1.75 -20.09
CA VAL A 52 8.05 -2.38 -19.95
C VAL A 52 8.34 -3.19 -21.21
N GLU A 53 9.23 -2.67 -22.07
CA GLU A 53 9.63 -3.37 -23.31
C GLU A 53 10.67 -4.46 -23.04
N THR A 54 11.60 -4.19 -22.11
CA THR A 54 12.70 -5.08 -21.77
C THR A 54 12.74 -5.29 -20.26
N PRO A 55 12.02 -6.31 -19.71
CA PRO A 55 12.02 -6.58 -18.28
C PRO A 55 13.38 -7.12 -17.82
N THR A 56 13.80 -6.75 -16.61
CA THR A 56 15.01 -7.32 -15.99
C THR A 56 14.88 -8.85 -15.85
N PRO A 57 15.82 -9.63 -16.42
CA PRO A 57 15.86 -11.08 -16.30
C PRO A 57 15.84 -11.51 -14.83
N VAL A 58 15.18 -12.64 -14.52
CA VAL A 58 15.06 -13.13 -13.13
C VAL A 58 16.43 -13.32 -12.47
N THR A 59 17.42 -13.78 -13.23
CA THR A 59 18.80 -13.99 -12.80
C THR A 59 19.54 -12.71 -12.43
N GLU A 60 19.05 -11.56 -12.89
CA GLU A 60 19.63 -10.23 -12.64
C GLU A 60 18.87 -9.45 -11.57
N ARG A 61 17.77 -9.99 -11.04
CA ARG A 61 17.00 -9.34 -9.97
C ARG A 61 17.73 -9.51 -8.64
N VAL A 62 17.87 -8.41 -7.90
CA VAL A 62 18.47 -8.39 -6.56
C VAL A 62 17.39 -8.07 -5.54
N ALA A 63 17.20 -8.95 -4.56
CA ALA A 63 16.36 -8.67 -3.40
C ALA A 63 17.23 -8.06 -2.30
N TYR A 64 16.90 -6.86 -1.86
CA TYR A 64 17.53 -6.23 -0.71
C TYR A 64 16.75 -6.54 0.56
N PRO A 65 17.43 -6.84 1.69
CA PRO A 65 16.75 -7.04 2.96
C PRO A 65 16.01 -5.76 3.37
N GLY A 66 14.72 -5.90 3.69
CA GLY A 66 13.94 -4.83 4.31
C GLY A 66 14.34 -4.65 5.78
N ALA A 67 14.06 -3.48 6.35
CA ALA A 67 14.18 -3.27 7.79
C ALA A 67 13.28 -4.28 8.53
N GLY A 68 13.84 -4.98 9.53
CA GLY A 68 13.14 -6.05 10.28
C GLY A 68 13.31 -7.45 9.70
N SER A 69 14.02 -7.62 8.57
CA SER A 69 14.31 -8.95 7.99
C SER A 69 15.18 -9.82 8.90
N GLU A 70 16.00 -9.20 9.75
CA GLU A 70 16.77 -9.85 10.81
C GLU A 70 15.87 -10.56 11.86
N LEU A 71 14.62 -10.11 12.01
CA LEU A 71 13.69 -10.63 13.02
C LEU A 71 12.81 -11.77 12.49
N PHE A 72 12.62 -11.89 11.17
CA PHE A 72 11.71 -12.88 10.60
C PHE A 72 12.10 -13.27 9.16
N HIS A 73 12.39 -14.56 8.95
CA HIS A 73 12.84 -15.08 7.66
C HIS A 73 11.78 -15.91 6.91
N GLY A 74 10.53 -15.95 7.40
CA GLY A 74 9.46 -16.79 6.87
C GLY A 74 9.75 -18.30 6.96
N LYS A 75 8.72 -19.15 7.00
CA LYS A 75 8.91 -20.60 6.79
C LYS A 75 9.04 -20.86 5.30
N LYS A 76 10.19 -21.38 4.86
CA LYS A 76 10.32 -21.96 3.53
C LYS A 76 9.45 -23.22 3.48
N VAL A 77 8.42 -23.21 2.64
CA VAL A 77 7.66 -24.42 2.29
C VAL A 77 8.55 -25.20 1.32
N SER A 78 8.84 -26.45 1.67
CA SER A 78 9.57 -27.41 0.83
C SER A 78 8.76 -27.84 -0.38
#